data_AF-M5T5J5-F1
#
_entry.id   AF-M5T5J5-F1
#
_cell.length_a   1.000
_cell.length_b   1.000
_cell.length_c   1.000
_cell.angle_alpha   90.00
_cell.angle_beta   90.00
_cell.angle_gamma   90.00
#
_symmetry.space_group_name_H-M   'P 1'
#
loop_
_entity.id
_entity.type
_entity.pdbx_description
1 polymer ?
#
loop_
_entity_poly.entity_id
_entity_poly.type
_entity_poly.pdbx_seq_one_letter_code
_entity_poly.pdbx_strand_id
1 'polypeptide(L)'
;MKRNKRNAFSLLEVIAAVVILAVVAAATVATVAPMRQKSEDKLAIQDVASLNAMAQTYYLEKGYFPPSIAYLVREKYIANTTTSEKTRYSKLAKYTYDKATGTFSIPTP
;
A
#
# COMPACT_ATOMS: atom_id res chain seq x y z
N MET A 1 -2.10 -49.40 38.04
CA MET A 1 -1.84 -48.30 37.07
C MET A 1 -3.17 -47.75 36.54
N LYS A 2 -3.54 -46.52 36.89
CA LYS A 2 -4.77 -45.86 36.39
C LYS A 2 -4.50 -45.35 34.97
N ARG A 3 -5.21 -45.89 33.98
CA ARG A 3 -5.07 -45.49 32.57
C ARG A 3 -5.88 -44.21 32.34
N ASN A 4 -5.21 -43.07 32.22
CA ASN A 4 -5.86 -41.80 31.86
C ASN A 4 -6.53 -41.96 30.48
N LYS A 5 -7.87 -41.91 30.44
CA LYS A 5 -8.64 -41.84 29.19
C LYS A 5 -8.32 -40.49 28.55
N ARG A 6 -7.55 -40.51 27.47
CA ARG A 6 -7.35 -39.34 26.62
C ARG A 6 -8.62 -39.22 25.77
N ASN A 7 -9.42 -38.19 26.01
CA ASN A 7 -10.58 -37.88 25.17
C ASN A 7 -10.06 -37.40 23.83
N ALA A 8 -10.08 -38.27 22.82
CA ALA A 8 -9.80 -37.89 21.45
C ALA A 8 -11.02 -37.16 20.87
N PHE A 9 -10.78 -36.14 20.05
CA PHE A 9 -11.84 -35.41 19.35
C PHE A 9 -12.68 -36.35 18.48
N SER A 10 -14.00 -36.14 18.49
CA SER A 10 -14.91 -36.87 17.61
C SER A 10 -14.78 -36.39 16.17
N LEU A 11 -14.93 -37.30 15.20
CA LEU A 11 -14.95 -36.94 13.77
C LEU A 11 -16.00 -35.88 13.46
N LEU A 12 -17.14 -35.93 14.14
CA LEU A 12 -18.23 -34.97 13.98
C LEU A 12 -17.80 -33.55 14.41
N GLU A 13 -17.04 -33.44 15.50
CA GLU A 13 -16.53 -32.15 15.99
C GLU A 13 -15.54 -31.55 14.99
N VAL A 14 -14.70 -32.38 14.37
CA VAL A 14 -13.73 -31.93 13.35
C VAL A 14 -14.47 -31.43 12.10
N ILE A 15 -15.48 -32.16 11.63
CA ILE A 15 -16.26 -31.74 10.45
C ILE A 15 -17.00 -30.42 10.73
N ALA A 16 -17.65 -30.30 11.89
CA ALA A 16 -18.33 -29.07 12.29
C ALA A 16 -17.34 -27.88 12.36
N ALA A 17 -16.16 -28.09 12.94
CA ALA A 17 -15.13 -27.05 13.03
C ALA A 17 -14.64 -26.59 11.64
N VAL A 18 -14.37 -27.53 10.72
CA VAL A 18 -13.91 -27.20 9.36
C VAL A 18 -14.97 -26.41 8.58
N VAL A 19 -16.26 -26.77 8.72
CA VAL A 19 -17.35 -26.03 8.08
C VAL A 19 -17.42 -24.59 8.58
N ILE A 20 -17.33 -24.37 9.90
CA ILE A 20 -17.32 -23.03 10.48
C ILE A 20 -16.11 -22.23 9.97
N LEU A 21 -14.92 -22.82 9.97
CA LEU A 21 -13.70 -22.18 9.47
C LEU A 21 -13.81 -21.80 7.99
N ALA A 22 -14.40 -22.66 7.16
CA ALA A 22 -14.60 -22.38 5.74
C ALA A 22 -15.54 -21.18 5.52
N VAL A 23 -16.65 -21.12 6.25
CA VAL A 23 -17.61 -20.00 6.15
C VAL A 23 -16.98 -18.69 6.62
N VAL A 24 -16.27 -18.70 7.75
CA VAL A 24 -15.59 -17.51 8.28
C VAL A 24 -14.51 -17.04 7.30
N ALA A 25 -13.69 -17.95 6.77
CA ALA A 25 -12.66 -17.62 5.79
C ALA A 25 -13.27 -16.97 4.54
N ALA A 26 -14.34 -17.54 3.97
CA ALA A 26 -15.01 -16.99 2.81
C ALA A 26 -15.56 -15.57 3.07
N ALA A 27 -16.22 -15.36 4.21
CA ALA A 27 -16.77 -14.05 4.59
C ALA A 27 -15.66 -12.99 4.79
N THR A 28 -14.51 -13.37 5.36
CA THR A 28 -13.39 -12.43 5.53
C THR A 28 -12.77 -12.00 4.21
N VAL A 29 -12.60 -12.91 3.25
CA VAL A 29 -12.05 -12.58 1.93
C VAL A 29 -12.98 -11.63 1.19
N ALA A 30 -14.29 -11.90 1.22
CA ALA A 30 -15.30 -11.07 0.56
C ALA A 30 -15.33 -9.62 1.06
N THR A 31 -15.00 -9.39 2.33
CA THR A 31 -15.01 -8.05 2.94
C THR A 31 -13.67 -7.33 2.83
N VAL A 32 -12.55 -8.04 3.03
CA VAL A 32 -11.20 -7.44 3.06
C VAL A 32 -10.70 -7.07 1.66
N ALA A 33 -11.00 -7.87 0.62
CA ALA A 33 -10.54 -7.59 -0.74
C ALA A 33 -10.96 -6.20 -1.28
N PRO A 34 -12.25 -5.83 -1.26
CA PRO A 34 -12.68 -4.50 -1.73
C PRO A 34 -12.18 -3.37 -0.81
N MET A 35 -12.07 -3.60 0.50
CA MET A 35 -11.51 -2.62 1.44
C MET A 35 -10.04 -2.35 1.16
N ARG A 36 -9.27 -3.38 0.82
CA ARG A 36 -7.86 -3.25 0.43
C ARG A 36 -7.73 -2.44 -0.86
N GLN A 37 -8.49 -2.77 -1.91
CA GLN A 37 -8.46 -2.02 -3.16
C GLN A 37 -8.76 -0.53 -2.94
N LYS A 38 -9.85 -0.22 -2.22
CA LYS A 38 -10.21 1.16 -1.89
C LYS A 38 -9.14 1.88 -1.08
N SER A 39 -8.41 1.16 -0.24
CA SER A 39 -7.31 1.72 0.54
C SER A 39 -6.11 2.05 -0.35
N GLU A 40 -5.73 1.15 -1.27
CA GLU A 40 -4.66 1.40 -2.23
C GLU A 40 -4.99 2.59 -3.15
N ASP A 41 -6.25 2.71 -3.61
CA ASP A 41 -6.70 3.86 -4.41
C ASP A 41 -6.57 5.19 -3.65
N LYS A 42 -6.99 5.20 -2.36
CA LYS A 42 -6.85 6.37 -1.49
C LYS A 42 -5.38 6.72 -1.22
N LEU A 43 -4.54 5.71 -1.02
CA LEU A 43 -3.10 5.90 -0.83
C LEU A 43 -2.48 6.51 -2.09
N ALA A 44 -2.88 6.05 -3.28
CA ALA A 44 -2.38 6.62 -4.54
C ALA A 44 -2.77 8.09 -4.70
N ILE A 45 -4.02 8.46 -4.37
CA ILE A 45 -4.47 9.85 -4.38
C ILE A 45 -3.65 10.69 -3.39
N GLN A 46 -3.42 10.18 -2.18
CA GLN A 46 -2.63 10.86 -1.15
C GLN A 46 -1.17 11.04 -1.56
N ASP A 47 -0.55 10.01 -2.14
CA ASP A 47 0.82 10.07 -2.63
C ASP A 47 0.96 11.12 -3.74
N VAL A 48 0.03 11.16 -4.70
CA VAL A 48 0.01 12.21 -5.75
C VAL A 48 -0.13 13.61 -5.15
N ALA A 49 -1.05 13.79 -4.20
CA ALA A 49 -1.22 15.08 -3.53
C ALA A 49 0.05 15.51 -2.78
N SER A 50 0.71 14.57 -2.09
CA SER A 50 1.98 14.81 -1.40
C SER A 50 3.09 15.18 -2.38
N LEU A 51 3.20 14.49 -3.51
CA LEU A 51 4.21 14.79 -4.53
C LEU A 51 3.99 16.16 -5.18
N ASN A 52 2.73 16.52 -5.45
CA ASN A 52 2.37 17.83 -5.96
C ASN A 52 2.73 18.95 -4.98
N ALA A 53 2.46 18.75 -3.68
CA ALA A 53 2.87 19.70 -2.65
C ALA A 53 4.40 19.86 -2.63
N MET A 54 5.16 18.77 -2.70
CA MET A 54 6.63 18.82 -2.75
C MET A 54 7.16 19.52 -4.01
N ALA A 55 6.56 19.27 -5.18
CA ALA A 55 6.94 19.96 -6.41
C ALA A 55 6.62 21.46 -6.36
N GLN A 56 5.51 21.85 -5.73
CA GLN A 56 5.20 23.26 -5.48
C GLN A 56 6.20 23.90 -4.52
N THR A 57 6.57 23.23 -3.43
CA THR A 57 7.63 23.71 -2.53
C THR A 57 8.95 23.89 -3.27
N TYR A 58 9.33 22.92 -4.11
CA TYR A 58 10.51 23.02 -4.97
C TYR A 58 10.44 24.26 -5.88
N TYR A 59 9.29 24.51 -6.51
CA TYR A 59 9.08 25.68 -7.37
C TYR A 59 9.22 26.98 -6.59
N LEU A 60 8.66 27.05 -5.37
CA LEU A 60 8.77 28.23 -4.51
C LEU A 60 10.22 28.52 -4.10
N GLU A 61 11.04 27.49 -3.90
CA GLU A 61 12.43 27.64 -3.48
C GLU A 61 13.40 27.90 -4.65
N LYS A 62 13.16 27.28 -5.81
CA LYS A 62 14.11 27.28 -6.94
C LYS A 62 13.64 28.14 -8.13
N GLY A 63 12.37 28.51 -8.18
CA GLY A 63 11.76 29.30 -9.26
C GLY A 63 11.40 28.51 -10.52
N TYR A 64 11.49 27.18 -10.50
CA TYR A 64 11.11 26.31 -11.61
C TYR A 64 10.68 24.93 -11.09
N PHE A 65 9.88 24.19 -11.86
CA PHE A 65 9.40 22.86 -11.46
C PHE A 65 10.51 21.80 -11.56
N PRO A 66 10.52 20.78 -10.70
CA PRO A 66 11.56 19.76 -10.73
C PRO A 66 11.57 19.02 -12.09
N PRO A 67 12.72 18.72 -12.70
CA PRO A 67 12.73 18.00 -13.99
C PRO A 67 12.19 16.56 -13.91
N SER A 68 12.26 15.94 -12.73
CA SER A 68 11.74 14.61 -12.45
C SER A 68 11.64 14.36 -10.95
N ILE A 69 10.97 13.28 -10.55
CA ILE A 69 10.91 12.83 -9.15
C ILE A 69 12.30 12.57 -8.54
N ALA A 70 13.29 12.21 -9.36
CA ALA A 70 14.66 11.99 -8.92
C ALA A 70 15.31 13.28 -8.37
N TYR A 71 14.90 14.46 -8.87
CA TYR A 71 15.35 15.74 -8.33
C TYR A 71 14.76 16.00 -6.93
N LEU A 72 13.50 15.61 -6.69
CA LEU A 72 12.90 15.70 -5.36
C LEU A 72 13.62 14.81 -4.34
N VAL A 73 14.13 13.64 -4.77
CA VAL A 73 14.97 12.78 -3.92
C VAL A 73 16.36 13.40 -3.69
N ARG A 74 17.00 13.85 -4.77
CA ARG A 74 18.35 14.45 -4.72
C ARG A 74 18.40 15.67 -3.80
N GLU A 75 17.38 16.51 -3.88
CA GLU A 75 17.26 17.76 -3.10
C GLU A 75 16.58 17.51 -1.74
N LYS A 76 16.40 16.23 -1.35
CA LYS A 76 15.96 15.77 -0.03
C LYS A 76 14.52 16.10 0.38
N TYR A 77 13.64 16.45 -0.58
CA TYR A 77 12.19 16.50 -0.33
C TYR A 77 11.58 15.11 -0.13
N ILE A 78 12.20 14.08 -0.72
CA ILE A 78 11.82 12.67 -0.56
C ILE A 78 13.01 11.90 0.02
N ALA A 79 12.79 11.23 1.16
CA ALA A 79 13.79 10.35 1.77
C ALA A 79 13.98 9.06 0.95
N ASN A 80 15.23 8.62 0.78
CA ASN A 80 15.60 7.41 0.02
C ASN A 80 16.80 6.66 0.65
N THR A 81 16.90 6.72 1.98
CA THR A 81 18.03 6.19 2.75
C THR A 81 17.79 4.75 3.21
N THR A 82 16.57 4.43 3.66
CA THR A 82 16.22 3.11 4.17
C THR A 82 15.67 2.19 3.06
N THR A 83 15.65 0.88 3.30
CA THR A 83 15.06 -0.09 2.37
C THR A 83 13.57 0.20 2.10
N SER A 84 12.81 0.53 3.15
CA SER A 84 11.39 0.87 3.04
C SER A 84 11.15 2.13 2.21
N GLU A 85 12.03 3.14 2.35
CA GLU A 85 12.00 4.36 1.54
C GLU A 85 12.31 4.09 0.07
N LYS A 86 13.29 3.22 -0.22
CA LYS A 86 13.60 2.78 -1.59
C LYS A 86 12.41 2.08 -2.24
N THR A 87 11.75 1.20 -1.49
CA THR A 87 10.52 0.54 -1.96
C THR A 87 9.42 1.57 -2.22
N ARG A 88 9.23 2.55 -1.34
CA ARG A 88 8.28 3.65 -1.55
C ARG A 88 8.63 4.44 -2.81
N TYR A 89 9.89 4.85 -2.98
CA TYR A 89 10.36 5.54 -4.17
C TYR A 89 10.05 4.77 -5.45
N SER A 90 10.27 3.45 -5.47
CA SER A 90 9.95 2.61 -6.63
C SER A 90 8.47 2.59 -6.99
N LYS A 91 7.57 2.80 -6.02
CA LYS A 91 6.13 2.97 -6.26
C LYS A 91 5.83 4.37 -6.79
N LEU A 92 6.36 5.40 -6.14
CA LEU A 92 6.15 6.80 -6.52
C LEU A 92 6.69 7.11 -7.92
N ALA A 93 7.80 6.48 -8.32
CA ALA A 93 8.42 6.65 -9.63
C ALA A 93 7.57 6.11 -10.80
N LYS A 94 6.50 5.35 -10.51
CA LYS A 94 5.54 4.90 -11.52
C LYS A 94 4.48 5.94 -11.86
N TYR A 95 4.37 7.03 -11.07
CA TYR A 95 3.43 8.09 -11.38
C TYR A 95 3.86 8.87 -12.61
N THR A 96 2.87 9.26 -13.42
CA THR A 96 3.10 10.12 -14.58
C THR A 96 3.45 11.51 -14.09
N TYR A 97 4.50 12.11 -14.63
CA TYR A 97 4.96 13.44 -14.25
C TYR A 97 4.97 14.38 -15.46
N ASP A 98 4.27 15.50 -15.34
CA ASP A 98 4.32 16.59 -16.30
C ASP A 98 5.28 17.69 -15.84
N LYS A 99 6.40 17.81 -16.54
CA LYS A 99 7.45 18.81 -16.27
C LYS A 99 7.03 20.26 -16.55
N ALA A 100 6.02 20.48 -17.40
CA ALA A 100 5.57 21.82 -17.74
C ALA A 100 4.72 22.41 -16.63
N THR A 101 3.90 21.58 -15.98
CA THR A 101 2.98 21.97 -14.92
C THR A 101 3.46 21.60 -13.51
N GLY A 102 4.47 20.74 -13.39
CA GLY A 102 4.96 20.24 -12.11
C GLY A 102 4.02 19.24 -11.44
N THR A 103 3.09 18.67 -12.20
CA THR A 103 2.02 17.82 -11.66
C THR A 103 2.31 16.34 -11.82
N PHE A 104 2.02 15.59 -10.75
CA PHE A 104 1.99 14.14 -10.72
C PHE A 104 0.56 13.66 -10.90
N SER A 105 0.38 12.56 -11.63
CA SER A 105 -0.90 11.91 -11.83
C SER A 105 -0.78 10.39 -11.75
N ILE A 106 -1.88 9.75 -11.35
CA ILE A 106 -1.99 8.29 -11.36
C ILE A 106 -1.88 7.83 -12.82
N PRO A 107 -1.01 6.86 -13.16
CA PRO A 107 -0.90 6.37 -14.52
C PRO A 107 -2.26 5.80 -14.94
N THR A 108 -2.82 6.35 -16.01
CA THR A 108 -4.03 5.82 -16.63
C THR A 108 -3.72 4.44 -17.20
N PRO A 109 -4.57 3.42 -16.93
CA PRO A 109 -4.41 2.10 -17.52
C PRO A 109 -4.56 2.10 -19.05
#